data_AF-A0A2T0MCP3-F1
#
_entry.id   AF-A0A2T0MCP3-F1
#
_cell.length_a   1.000
_cell.length_b   1.000
_cell.length_c   1.000
_cell.angle_alpha   90.00
_cell.angle_beta   90.00
_cell.angle_gamma   90.00
#
_symmetry.space_group_name_H-M   'P 1'
#
loop_
_entity.id
_entity.type
_entity.pdbx_description
1 polymer ?
#
loop_
_entity_poly.entity_id
_entity_poly.type
_entity_poly.pdbx_seq_one_letter_code
_entity_poly.pdbx_strand_id
1 'polypeptide(L)'
;MITCFAYVIIRIAVPYLVLFLRFMFNEAFKWDKYVEKPRLVFYALGLFSMNLGYNGIVEPLERFSIFSYATGGFLFLIGMFTTQLTWSKWFERIFIPKIKEKLKTSRNFNISISKSQLGKLYDNLVRYDMVIIDKTSKVDFIQCFLEDWDEHDSKIHLKLKNPACKEFYELLKMSFPKNDLQLIDFIKNSDVLRREDGRRYNYDTVRNALTRPRVSKRSEELEAVFAPFS
;
A
#
# COMPACT_ATOMS: atom_id res chain seq x y z
N MET A 1 -10.73 11.11 -39.87
CA MET A 1 -9.95 10.36 -38.86
C MET A 1 -8.61 11.00 -38.56
N ILE A 2 -7.79 11.35 -39.57
CA ILE A 2 -6.50 12.03 -39.35
C ILE A 2 -6.68 13.36 -38.59
N THR A 3 -7.68 14.17 -38.96
CA THR A 3 -8.05 15.40 -38.25
C THR A 3 -8.43 15.14 -36.79
N CYS A 4 -9.23 14.11 -36.54
CA CYS A 4 -9.61 13.66 -35.19
C CYS A 4 -8.40 13.20 -34.37
N PHE A 5 -7.46 12.49 -35.00
CA PHE A 5 -6.24 12.01 -34.38
C PHE A 5 -5.32 13.18 -34.00
N ALA A 6 -5.12 14.12 -34.92
CA ALA A 6 -4.37 15.35 -34.69
C ALA A 6 -4.99 16.17 -33.56
N TYR A 7 -6.32 16.31 -33.53
CA TYR A 7 -7.02 16.98 -32.44
C TYR A 7 -6.72 16.37 -31.07
N VAL A 8 -6.79 15.04 -30.95
CA VAL A 8 -6.50 14.32 -29.69
C VAL A 8 -5.05 14.53 -29.28
N ILE A 9 -4.09 14.42 -30.20
CA ILE A 9 -2.67 14.64 -29.92
C ILE A 9 -2.41 16.06 -29.45
N ILE A 10 -2.91 17.09 -30.16
CA ILE A 10 -2.72 18.49 -29.79
C ILE A 10 -3.31 18.75 -28.40
N ARG A 11 -4.52 18.25 -28.16
CA ARG A 11 -5.20 18.43 -26.87
C ARG A 11 -4.47 17.76 -25.72
N ILE A 12 -3.85 16.60 -25.96
CA ILE A 12 -2.98 15.96 -24.97
C ILE A 12 -1.69 16.79 -24.80
N ALA A 13 -1.03 17.20 -25.88
CA ALA A 13 0.30 17.81 -25.85
C ALA A 13 0.35 19.20 -25.21
N VAL A 14 -0.64 20.06 -25.45
CA VAL A 14 -0.66 21.46 -24.98
C VAL A 14 -0.43 21.59 -23.45
N PRO A 15 -1.17 20.88 -22.58
CA PRO A 15 -0.93 20.91 -21.13
C PRO A 15 0.50 20.53 -20.72
N TYR A 16 1.07 19.49 -21.31
CA TYR A 16 2.43 19.03 -20.96
C TYR A 16 3.50 19.96 -21.52
N LEU A 17 3.26 20.58 -22.67
CA LEU A 17 4.13 21.61 -23.22
C LEU A 17 4.16 22.84 -22.31
N VAL A 18 3.01 23.28 -21.80
CA VAL A 18 2.92 24.38 -20.81
C VAL A 18 3.69 24.02 -19.54
N LEU A 19 3.55 22.81 -19.03
CA LEU A 19 4.28 22.36 -17.84
C LEU A 19 5.79 22.28 -18.08
N PHE A 20 6.21 21.81 -19.26
CA PHE A 20 7.62 21.79 -19.65
C PHE A 20 8.20 23.21 -19.73
N LEU A 21 7.47 24.17 -20.31
CA LEU A 21 7.90 25.56 -20.35
C LEU A 21 8.04 26.14 -18.94
N ARG A 22 7.05 25.93 -18.05
CA ARG A 22 7.15 26.38 -16.65
C ARG A 22 8.35 25.79 -15.92
N PHE A 23 8.62 24.50 -16.16
CA PHE A 23 9.81 23.83 -15.64
C PHE A 23 11.11 24.48 -16.15
N MET A 24 11.20 24.76 -17.46
CA MET A 24 12.36 25.42 -18.06
C MET A 24 12.63 26.82 -17.51
N PHE A 25 11.59 27.56 -17.15
CA PHE A 25 11.69 28.91 -16.58
C PHE A 25 11.68 28.96 -15.04
N ASN A 26 11.81 27.81 -14.36
CA ASN A 26 11.80 27.70 -12.89
C ASN A 26 10.55 28.33 -12.23
N GLU A 27 9.41 28.35 -12.92
CA GLU A 27 8.15 28.80 -12.34
C GLU A 27 7.56 27.73 -11.41
N ALA A 28 6.95 28.16 -10.31
CA ALA A 28 6.22 27.26 -9.44
C ALA A 28 5.00 26.68 -10.18
N PHE A 29 4.91 25.36 -10.29
CA PHE A 29 3.75 24.68 -10.87
C PHE A 29 3.25 23.54 -9.96
N LYS A 30 1.92 23.35 -9.96
CA LYS A 30 1.27 22.28 -9.21
C LYS A 30 1.06 21.08 -10.13
N TRP A 31 1.96 20.11 -10.06
CA TRP A 31 1.78 18.81 -10.72
C TRP A 31 1.23 17.78 -9.74
N ASP A 32 -0.04 17.43 -9.89
CA ASP A 32 -0.66 16.40 -9.07
C ASP A 32 -0.34 15.01 -9.64
N LYS A 33 0.68 14.37 -9.06
CA LYS A 33 1.12 13.02 -9.45
C LYS A 33 0.00 11.98 -9.38
N TYR A 34 -0.99 12.16 -8.51
CA TYR A 34 -2.09 11.19 -8.34
C TYR A 34 -3.17 11.32 -9.41
N VAL A 35 -3.26 12.49 -10.06
CA VAL A 35 -4.18 12.71 -11.18
C VAL A 35 -3.46 12.43 -12.50
N GLU A 36 -2.26 12.98 -12.69
CA GLU A 36 -1.56 12.93 -13.98
C GLU A 36 -1.05 11.54 -14.36
N LYS A 37 -0.61 10.73 -13.38
CA LYS A 37 -0.17 9.34 -13.67
C LYS A 37 -1.30 8.49 -14.26
N PRO A 38 -2.51 8.42 -13.64
CA PRO A 38 -3.66 7.79 -14.28
C PRO A 38 -3.98 8.36 -15.66
N ARG A 39 -3.97 9.69 -15.84
CA ARG A 39 -4.24 10.32 -17.15
C ARG A 39 -3.33 9.80 -18.25
N LEU A 40 -2.02 9.73 -17.97
CA LEU A 40 -1.03 9.21 -18.92
C LEU A 40 -1.30 7.76 -19.34
N VAL A 41 -1.74 6.91 -18.41
CA VAL A 41 -2.12 5.52 -18.71
C VAL A 41 -3.33 5.48 -19.67
N PHE A 42 -4.35 6.29 -19.40
CA PHE A 42 -5.52 6.40 -20.28
C PHE A 42 -5.16 6.97 -21.66
N TYR A 43 -4.21 7.91 -21.73
CA TYR A 43 -3.70 8.41 -23.01
C TYR A 43 -2.95 7.35 -23.79
N ALA A 44 -2.07 6.59 -23.15
CA ALA A 44 -1.36 5.49 -23.79
C ALA A 44 -2.33 4.44 -24.34
N LEU A 45 -3.29 4.00 -23.52
CA LEU A 45 -4.32 3.04 -23.93
C LEU A 45 -5.20 3.59 -25.06
N GLY A 46 -5.66 4.83 -24.93
CA GLY A 46 -6.52 5.45 -25.93
C GLY A 46 -5.84 5.66 -27.27
N LEU A 47 -4.60 6.17 -27.27
CA LEU A 47 -3.81 6.33 -28.50
C LEU A 47 -3.48 4.98 -29.14
N PHE A 48 -3.17 3.96 -28.34
CA PHE A 48 -2.95 2.59 -28.83
C PHE A 48 -4.21 2.03 -29.50
N SER A 49 -5.39 2.15 -28.86
CA SER A 49 -6.66 1.72 -29.45
C SER A 49 -7.02 2.52 -30.71
N MET A 50 -6.76 3.83 -30.75
CA MET A 50 -6.97 4.64 -31.95
C MET A 50 -6.05 4.20 -33.10
N ASN A 51 -4.80 3.86 -32.81
CA ASN A 51 -3.84 3.40 -33.82
C ASN A 51 -4.25 2.02 -34.39
N LEU A 52 -4.64 1.08 -33.52
CA LEU A 52 -5.19 -0.21 -33.97
C LEU A 52 -6.46 -0.04 -34.81
N GLY A 53 -7.36 0.86 -34.39
CA GLY A 53 -8.58 1.16 -35.11
C GLY A 53 -8.32 1.77 -36.48
N TYR A 54 -7.35 2.69 -36.57
CA TYR A 54 -6.92 3.31 -37.81
C TYR A 54 -6.34 2.27 -38.79
N ASN A 55 -5.44 1.40 -38.32
CA ASN A 55 -4.85 0.35 -39.15
C ASN A 55 -5.92 -0.63 -39.65
N GLY A 56 -6.89 -1.01 -38.81
CA GLY A 56 -7.99 -1.89 -39.23
C GLY A 56 -8.94 -1.28 -40.28
N ILE A 57 -8.90 0.05 -40.46
CA ILE A 57 -9.67 0.76 -41.50
C ILE A 57 -8.83 0.99 -42.76
N VAL A 58 -7.54 1.35 -42.62
CA VAL A 58 -6.67 1.62 -43.77
C VAL A 58 -6.22 0.34 -44.47
N GLU A 59 -5.94 -0.71 -43.70
CA GLU A 59 -5.51 -2.02 -44.18
C GLU A 59 -6.51 -3.10 -43.72
N PRO A 60 -7.75 -3.09 -44.27
CA PRO A 60 -8.77 -4.05 -43.86
C PRO A 60 -8.40 -5.46 -44.31
N LEU A 61 -8.73 -6.47 -43.51
CA LEU A 61 -8.60 -7.86 -43.92
C LEU A 61 -9.58 -8.13 -45.08
N GLU A 62 -9.06 -8.43 -46.27
CA GLU A 62 -9.85 -8.57 -47.51
C GLU A 62 -11.01 -9.57 -47.37
N ARG A 63 -10.78 -10.66 -46.61
CA ARG A 63 -11.77 -11.72 -46.36
C ARG A 63 -12.96 -11.25 -45.51
N PHE A 64 -12.77 -10.23 -44.68
CA PHE A 64 -13.75 -9.72 -43.72
C PHE A 64 -13.73 -8.19 -43.66
N SER A 65 -13.79 -7.56 -44.83
CA SER A 65 -13.62 -6.10 -44.97
C SER A 65 -14.63 -5.31 -44.12
N ILE A 66 -15.92 -5.64 -44.21
CA ILE A 66 -17.00 -4.99 -43.43
C ILE A 66 -16.76 -5.11 -41.92
N PHE A 67 -16.37 -6.29 -41.45
CA PHE A 67 -16.08 -6.53 -40.05
C PHE A 67 -14.84 -5.76 -39.58
N SER A 68 -13.82 -5.67 -40.43
CA SER A 68 -12.59 -4.91 -40.16
C SER A 68 -12.88 -3.41 -40.04
N TYR A 69 -13.69 -2.84 -40.94
CA TYR A 69 -14.14 -1.46 -40.86
C TYR A 69 -14.96 -1.17 -39.61
N ALA A 70 -15.92 -2.04 -39.28
CA ALA A 70 -16.77 -1.89 -38.11
C ALA A 70 -15.95 -1.95 -36.81
N THR A 71 -15.07 -2.93 -36.69
CA THR A 71 -14.20 -3.11 -35.51
C THR A 71 -13.20 -1.98 -35.40
N GLY A 72 -12.58 -1.57 -36.51
CA GLY A 72 -11.63 -0.47 -36.54
C GLY A 72 -12.28 0.86 -36.14
N GLY A 73 -13.49 1.13 -36.64
CA GLY A 73 -14.26 2.32 -36.26
C GLY A 73 -14.62 2.33 -34.78
N PHE A 74 -15.04 1.18 -34.24
CA PHE A 74 -15.34 1.04 -32.82
C PHE A 74 -14.12 1.25 -31.92
N LEU A 75 -12.98 0.65 -32.25
CA LEU A 75 -11.71 0.83 -31.53
C LEU A 75 -11.25 2.29 -31.57
N PHE A 76 -11.40 2.95 -32.71
CA PHE A 76 -11.07 4.37 -32.87
C PHE A 76 -11.95 5.26 -31.96
N LEU A 77 -13.26 5.01 -31.93
CA LEU A 77 -14.19 5.74 -31.07
C LEU A 77 -13.94 5.49 -29.58
N ILE A 78 -13.65 4.24 -29.20
CA ILE A 78 -13.27 3.91 -27.81
C ILE A 78 -12.00 4.65 -27.41
N GLY A 79 -10.96 4.62 -28.24
CA GLY A 79 -9.70 5.28 -27.93
C GLY A 79 -9.87 6.81 -27.84
N MET A 80 -10.70 7.39 -28.70
CA MET A 80 -11.08 8.80 -28.58
C MET A 80 -11.84 9.06 -27.27
N PHE A 81 -12.83 8.23 -26.92
CA PHE A 81 -13.61 8.40 -25.70
C PHE A 81 -12.74 8.30 -24.44
N THR A 82 -11.83 7.32 -24.35
CA THR A 82 -10.95 7.12 -23.18
C THR A 82 -9.99 8.29 -22.97
N THR A 83 -9.46 8.89 -24.05
CA THR A 83 -8.63 10.10 -23.95
C THR A 83 -9.41 11.35 -23.53
N GLN A 84 -10.70 11.44 -23.85
CA GLN A 84 -11.54 12.57 -23.43
C GLN A 84 -12.05 12.41 -21.99
N LEU A 85 -12.31 11.18 -21.56
CA LEU A 85 -12.89 10.88 -20.25
C LEU A 85 -12.02 11.40 -19.09
N THR A 86 -10.70 11.41 -19.23
CA THR A 86 -9.74 11.88 -18.22
C THR A 86 -9.84 13.37 -17.89
N TRP A 87 -10.45 14.16 -18.78
CA TRP A 87 -10.70 15.60 -18.60
C TRP A 87 -12.06 15.89 -17.96
N SER A 88 -12.89 14.87 -17.75
CA SER A 88 -14.20 15.04 -17.15
C SER A 88 -14.10 15.30 -15.64
N LYS A 89 -15.03 16.10 -15.11
CA LYS A 89 -15.19 16.28 -13.65
C LYS A 89 -15.47 14.96 -12.93
N TRP A 90 -16.08 13.99 -13.63
CA TRP A 90 -16.33 12.65 -13.12
C TRP A 90 -15.02 11.91 -12.81
N PHE A 91 -14.04 11.98 -13.72
CA PHE A 91 -12.74 11.32 -13.53
C PHE A 91 -12.02 11.86 -12.28
N GLU A 92 -11.92 13.18 -12.15
CA GLU A 92 -11.26 13.80 -10.99
C GLU A 92 -12.01 13.55 -9.68
N ARG A 93 -13.35 13.61 -9.67
CA ARG A 93 -14.14 13.55 -8.42
C ARG A 93 -14.46 12.14 -7.96
N ILE A 94 -14.56 11.17 -8.87
CA ILE A 94 -15.03 9.81 -8.54
C ILE A 94 -13.93 8.78 -8.76
N PHE A 95 -13.23 8.85 -9.88
CA PHE A 95 -12.24 7.83 -10.23
C PHE A 95 -10.95 7.97 -9.42
N ILE A 96 -10.39 9.20 -9.32
CA ILE A 96 -9.15 9.44 -8.57
C ILE A 96 -9.29 9.05 -7.09
N PRO A 97 -10.33 9.43 -6.34
CA PRO A 97 -10.48 9.00 -4.95
C PRO A 97 -10.61 7.48 -4.80
N LYS A 98 -11.38 6.82 -5.67
CA LYS A 98 -11.55 5.35 -5.63
C LYS A 98 -10.24 4.60 -5.90
N ILE A 99 -9.44 5.09 -6.84
CA ILE A 99 -8.11 4.52 -7.07
C ILE A 99 -7.20 4.79 -5.88
N LYS A 100 -7.23 6.00 -5.33
CA LYS A 100 -6.42 6.35 -4.15
C LYS A 100 -6.78 5.48 -2.96
N GLU A 101 -8.06 5.17 -2.76
CA GLU A 101 -8.55 4.26 -1.72
C GLU A 101 -8.10 2.81 -1.98
N LYS A 102 -8.27 2.29 -3.21
CA LYS A 102 -7.81 0.95 -3.58
C LYS A 102 -6.29 0.78 -3.52
N LEU A 103 -5.55 1.86 -3.76
CA LEU A 103 -4.09 1.91 -3.68
C LEU A 103 -3.59 2.36 -2.31
N LYS A 104 -4.48 2.69 -1.36
CA LYS A 104 -4.08 2.93 0.03
C LYS A 104 -3.60 1.58 0.55
N THR A 105 -2.30 1.34 0.46
CA THR A 105 -1.64 0.22 1.13
C THR A 105 -1.94 0.38 2.61
N SER A 106 -2.74 -0.52 3.17
CA SER A 106 -2.99 -0.58 4.60
C SER A 106 -1.63 -0.68 5.30
N ARG A 107 -1.25 0.37 6.03
CA ARG A 107 0.01 0.41 6.77
C ARG A 107 -0.25 -0.20 8.14
N ASN A 108 -0.41 -1.51 8.15
CA ASN A 108 -0.57 -2.31 9.36
C ASN A 108 0.27 -3.59 9.24
N PHE A 109 0.19 -4.45 10.25
CA PHE A 109 0.95 -5.70 10.27
C PHE A 109 0.41 -6.81 9.36
N ASN A 110 -0.77 -6.62 8.74
CA ASN A 110 -1.45 -7.59 7.88
C ASN A 110 -1.49 -9.01 8.49
N ILE A 111 -1.84 -9.09 9.77
CA ILE A 111 -1.92 -10.32 10.56
C ILE A 111 -3.36 -10.82 10.61
N SER A 112 -3.57 -12.08 10.26
CA SER A 112 -4.85 -12.75 10.40
C SER A 112 -5.06 -13.24 11.84
N ILE A 113 -5.32 -12.31 12.76
CA ILE A 113 -5.58 -12.60 14.18
C ILE A 113 -6.88 -11.94 14.64
N SER A 114 -7.67 -12.64 15.45
CA SER A 114 -8.92 -12.08 15.98
C SER A 114 -8.69 -11.17 17.19
N LYS A 115 -9.60 -10.21 17.40
CA LYS A 115 -9.60 -9.35 18.60
C LYS A 115 -9.60 -10.15 19.90
N SER A 116 -10.30 -11.29 19.94
CA SER A 116 -10.34 -12.16 21.12
C SER A 116 -9.00 -12.88 21.36
N GLN A 117 -8.30 -13.30 20.31
CA GLN A 117 -6.95 -13.88 20.42
C GLN A 117 -5.94 -12.83 20.91
N LEU A 118 -5.95 -11.61 20.35
CA LEU A 118 -5.10 -10.51 20.82
C LEU A 118 -5.43 -10.13 22.27
N GLY A 119 -6.71 -10.14 22.64
CA GLY A 119 -7.13 -9.91 24.02
C GLY A 119 -6.56 -10.94 24.99
N LYS A 120 -6.59 -12.23 24.62
CA LYS A 120 -5.96 -13.31 25.39
C LYS A 120 -4.44 -13.19 25.45
N LEU A 121 -3.81 -12.81 24.34
CA LEU A 121 -2.36 -12.60 24.28
C LEU A 121 -1.95 -11.47 25.22
N TYR A 122 -2.69 -10.36 25.23
CA TYR A 122 -2.50 -9.26 26.16
C TYR A 122 -2.63 -9.72 27.62
N ASP A 123 -3.68 -10.47 27.95
CA ASP A 123 -3.89 -10.98 29.32
C ASP A 123 -2.74 -11.87 29.79
N ASN A 124 -2.21 -12.72 28.90
CA ASN A 124 -1.04 -13.54 29.19
C ASN A 124 0.21 -12.67 29.39
N LEU A 125 0.45 -11.68 28.52
CA LEU A 125 1.57 -10.77 28.67
C LEU A 125 1.51 -9.97 29.99
N VAL A 126 0.31 -9.59 30.44
CA VAL A 126 0.11 -8.94 31.75
C VAL A 126 0.39 -9.91 32.89
N ARG A 127 -0.10 -11.16 32.80
CA ARG A 127 0.12 -12.19 33.82
C ARG A 127 1.61 -12.44 34.09
N TYR A 128 2.44 -12.41 33.05
CA TYR A 128 3.88 -12.58 33.16
C TYR A 128 4.64 -11.25 33.29
N ASP A 129 4.00 -10.09 33.52
CA ASP A 129 4.68 -8.79 33.63
C ASP A 129 5.59 -8.45 32.42
N MET A 130 5.07 -8.65 31.20
CA MET A 130 5.77 -8.36 29.94
C MET A 130 5.31 -7.07 29.26
N VAL A 131 4.23 -6.46 29.74
CA VAL A 131 3.65 -5.20 29.23
C VAL A 131 3.48 -4.21 30.38
N ILE A 132 3.72 -2.92 30.12
CA ILE A 132 3.43 -1.84 31.08
C ILE A 132 1.95 -1.48 30.98
N ILE A 133 1.15 -2.02 31.90
CA ILE A 133 -0.30 -1.83 31.97
C ILE A 133 -0.71 -0.35 32.10
N ASP A 134 0.10 0.47 32.77
CA ASP A 134 -0.17 1.90 32.96
C ASP A 134 -0.05 2.71 31.67
N LYS A 135 0.64 2.16 30.65
CA LYS A 135 0.94 2.85 29.39
C LYS A 135 0.38 2.15 28.16
N THR A 136 -0.19 0.96 28.32
CA THR A 136 -0.69 0.13 27.22
C THR A 136 -1.97 -0.52 27.68
N SER A 137 -3.12 0.03 27.30
CA SER A 137 -4.38 -0.65 27.58
C SER A 137 -4.57 -1.85 26.65
N LYS A 138 -5.50 -2.75 27.00
CA LYS A 138 -5.90 -3.85 26.10
C LYS A 138 -6.41 -3.32 24.75
N VAL A 139 -7.11 -2.18 24.76
CA VAL A 139 -7.62 -1.55 23.54
C VAL A 139 -6.46 -1.07 22.68
N ASP A 140 -5.50 -0.35 23.27
CA ASP A 140 -4.31 0.15 22.56
C ASP A 140 -3.51 -1.00 21.94
N PHE A 141 -3.36 -2.10 22.69
CA PHE A 141 -2.68 -3.30 22.22
C PHE A 141 -3.37 -3.90 20.99
N ILE A 142 -4.71 -4.05 21.03
CA ILE A 142 -5.47 -4.59 19.90
C ILE A 142 -5.39 -3.65 18.69
N GLN A 143 -5.51 -2.34 18.90
CA GLN A 143 -5.45 -1.34 17.82
C GLN A 143 -4.11 -1.38 17.09
N CYS A 144 -3.00 -1.39 17.84
CA CYS A 144 -1.65 -1.45 17.25
C CYS A 144 -1.45 -2.65 16.32
N PHE A 145 -2.19 -3.73 16.52
CA PHE A 145 -2.09 -4.94 15.71
C PHE A 145 -3.08 -5.00 14.52
N LEU A 146 -4.25 -4.38 14.63
CA LEU A 146 -5.32 -4.53 13.64
C LEU A 146 -5.62 -3.27 12.81
N GLU A 147 -5.34 -2.09 13.33
CA GLU A 147 -5.62 -0.81 12.67
C GLU A 147 -4.38 -0.32 11.91
N ASP A 148 -4.58 0.60 10.98
CA ASP A 148 -3.50 1.26 10.27
C ASP A 148 -2.71 2.14 11.26
N TRP A 149 -1.38 2.02 11.26
CA TRP A 149 -0.49 2.70 12.21
C TRP A 149 -0.58 4.23 12.14
N ASP A 150 -1.06 4.77 11.00
CA ASP A 150 -1.24 6.20 10.75
C ASP A 150 -2.63 6.70 11.23
N GLU A 151 -3.53 5.82 11.69
CA GLU A 151 -4.91 6.16 12.08
C GLU A 151 -5.10 6.23 13.61
N HIS A 152 -4.09 5.87 14.41
CA HIS A 152 -4.15 5.89 15.87
C HIS A 152 -2.81 6.29 16.51
N ASP A 153 -2.86 6.85 17.72
CA ASP A 153 -1.66 7.20 18.50
C ASP A 153 -1.22 6.10 19.47
N SER A 154 -1.94 4.99 19.53
CA SER A 154 -1.72 3.87 20.45
C SER A 154 -0.30 3.29 20.31
N LYS A 155 0.32 2.96 21.45
CA LYS A 155 1.66 2.36 21.55
C LYS A 155 1.66 1.19 22.53
N ILE A 156 2.45 0.16 22.21
CA ILE A 156 2.68 -0.99 23.08
C ILE A 156 4.02 -0.81 23.79
N HIS A 157 3.97 -0.72 25.12
CA HIS A 157 5.14 -0.60 25.97
C HIS A 157 5.49 -1.96 26.58
N LEU A 158 6.55 -2.59 26.05
CA LEU A 158 7.00 -3.92 26.44
C LEU A 158 8.11 -3.84 27.49
N LYS A 159 8.01 -4.69 28.52
CA LYS A 159 9.07 -5.02 29.48
C LYS A 159 9.99 -6.12 28.94
N LEU A 160 10.32 -6.05 27.66
CA LEU A 160 11.14 -7.03 26.96
C LEU A 160 12.45 -6.39 26.49
N LYS A 161 13.59 -7.02 26.80
CA LYS A 161 14.88 -6.63 26.23
C LYS A 161 14.99 -7.11 24.77
N ASN A 162 15.95 -6.60 24.01
CA ASN A 162 16.09 -6.89 22.57
C ASN A 162 16.05 -8.40 22.23
N PRO A 163 16.71 -9.33 22.96
CA PRO A 163 16.60 -10.76 22.67
C PRO A 163 15.19 -11.32 22.87
N ALA A 164 14.52 -10.96 23.97
CA ALA A 164 13.16 -11.40 24.28
C ALA A 164 12.12 -10.77 23.33
N CYS A 165 12.34 -9.53 22.87
CA CYS A 165 11.50 -8.88 21.86
C CYS A 165 11.63 -9.58 20.49
N LYS A 166 12.84 -10.01 20.10
CA LYS A 166 13.03 -10.83 18.90
C LYS A 166 12.29 -12.17 19.04
N GLU A 167 12.45 -12.85 20.17
CA GLU A 167 11.77 -14.13 20.44
C GLU A 167 10.25 -13.99 20.44
N PHE A 168 9.71 -12.94 21.07
CA PHE A 168 8.28 -12.60 21.00
C PHE A 168 7.79 -12.45 19.55
N TYR A 169 8.55 -11.76 18.69
CA TYR A 169 8.24 -11.63 17.27
C TYR A 169 8.22 -12.98 16.55
N GLU A 170 9.23 -13.84 16.78
CA GLU A 170 9.28 -15.16 16.13
C GLU A 170 8.12 -16.04 16.58
N LEU A 171 7.78 -16.05 17.87
CA LEU A 171 6.63 -16.77 18.41
C LEU A 171 5.31 -16.23 17.85
N LEU A 172 5.14 -14.90 17.79
CA LEU A 172 3.98 -14.28 17.18
C LEU A 172 3.83 -14.70 15.71
N LYS A 173 4.94 -14.76 14.98
CA LYS A 173 4.93 -15.20 13.58
C LYS A 173 4.57 -16.68 13.45
N MET A 174 5.10 -17.53 14.31
CA MET A 174 4.86 -18.98 14.32
C MET A 174 3.43 -19.34 14.72
N SER A 175 2.88 -18.73 15.78
CA SER A 175 1.53 -19.03 16.27
C SER A 175 0.42 -18.54 15.33
N PHE A 176 0.70 -17.61 14.41
CA PHE A 176 -0.31 -17.04 13.51
C PHE A 176 0.13 -17.05 12.03
N PRO A 177 0.36 -18.22 11.41
CA PRO A 177 1.13 -18.38 10.16
C PRO A 177 0.53 -17.73 8.91
N LYS A 178 -0.74 -17.32 8.94
CA LYS A 178 -1.34 -16.49 7.87
C LYS A 178 -1.04 -15.01 8.12
N ASN A 179 0.24 -14.64 8.11
CA ASN A 179 0.67 -13.26 8.23
C ASN A 179 1.88 -12.94 7.34
N ASP A 180 1.95 -11.70 6.87
CA ASP A 180 3.11 -11.16 6.15
C ASP A 180 4.01 -10.36 7.11
N LEU A 181 4.03 -10.72 8.40
CA LEU A 181 4.72 -9.95 9.42
C LEU A 181 6.23 -9.95 9.15
N GLN A 182 6.76 -8.78 8.78
CA GLN A 182 8.18 -8.56 8.62
C GLN A 182 8.78 -7.92 9.87
N LEU A 183 9.96 -8.38 10.29
CA LEU A 183 10.66 -7.83 11.45
C LEU A 183 10.92 -6.32 11.32
N ILE A 184 11.18 -5.84 10.10
CA ILE A 184 11.41 -4.41 9.85
C ILE A 184 10.14 -3.60 10.10
N ASP A 185 8.97 -4.13 9.75
CA ASP A 185 7.68 -3.50 10.02
C ASP A 185 7.37 -3.54 11.51
N PHE A 186 7.57 -4.70 12.14
CA PHE A 186 7.38 -4.91 13.57
C PHE A 186 8.20 -3.94 14.43
N ILE A 187 9.48 -3.72 14.11
CA ILE A 187 10.39 -2.94 14.96
C ILE A 187 10.56 -1.48 14.51
N LYS A 188 10.63 -1.23 13.19
CA LYS A 188 11.06 0.07 12.65
C LYS A 188 9.93 0.85 12.00
N ASN A 189 9.19 0.24 11.08
CA ASN A 189 8.24 0.99 10.24
C ASN A 189 6.92 1.28 10.95
N SER A 190 6.46 0.39 11.83
CA SER A 190 5.18 0.56 12.54
C SER A 190 5.17 1.69 13.55
N ASP A 191 6.31 1.98 14.16
CA ASP A 191 6.43 2.93 15.26
C ASP A 191 5.44 2.70 16.44
N VAL A 192 4.91 1.49 16.61
CA VAL A 192 3.96 1.19 17.69
C VAL A 192 4.64 0.61 18.93
N LEU A 193 5.81 -0.02 18.79
CA LEU A 193 6.51 -0.66 19.90
C LEU A 193 7.43 0.31 20.64
N ARG A 194 7.38 0.23 21.97
CA ARG A 194 8.22 0.99 22.90
C ARG A 194 8.82 0.05 23.94
N ARG A 195 10.03 0.38 24.35
CA ARG A 195 10.70 -0.24 25.48
C ARG A 195 10.15 0.31 26.80
N GLU A 196 10.57 -0.29 27.89
CA GLU A 196 10.23 0.15 29.25
C GLU A 196 10.61 1.63 29.53
N ASP A 197 11.72 2.08 28.97
CA ASP A 197 12.20 3.48 29.06
C ASP A 197 11.43 4.46 28.13
N GLY A 198 10.41 3.98 27.41
CA GLY A 198 9.64 4.76 26.44
C GLY A 198 10.37 5.00 25.12
N ARG A 199 11.60 4.51 24.95
CA ARG A 199 12.36 4.64 23.69
C ARG A 199 11.94 3.55 22.69
N ARG A 200 12.20 3.81 21.42
CA ARG A 200 12.00 2.83 20.35
C ARG A 200 13.01 1.69 20.46
N TYR A 201 12.62 0.51 20.00
CA TYR A 201 13.57 -0.58 19.74
C TYR A 201 14.48 -0.21 18.56
N ASN A 202 15.75 -0.56 18.65
CA ASN A 202 16.69 -0.43 17.54
C ASN A 202 16.64 -1.70 16.69
N TYR A 203 16.27 -1.55 15.41
CA TYR A 203 16.12 -2.67 14.47
C TYR A 203 17.38 -3.53 14.36
N ASP A 204 18.55 -2.93 14.14
CA ASP A 204 19.80 -3.67 13.95
C ASP A 204 20.17 -4.45 15.22
N THR A 205 19.88 -3.86 16.38
CA THR A 205 20.14 -4.51 17.66
C THR A 205 19.20 -5.69 17.90
N VAL A 206 17.90 -5.53 17.63
CA VAL A 206 16.91 -6.61 17.76
C VAL A 206 17.21 -7.73 16.77
N ARG A 207 17.43 -7.40 15.49
CA ARG A 207 17.77 -8.36 14.42
C ARG A 207 18.95 -9.25 14.82
N ASN A 208 19.99 -8.68 15.43
CA ASN A 208 21.21 -9.39 15.80
C ASN A 208 21.16 -10.03 17.21
N ALA A 209 20.12 -9.81 18.01
CA ALA A 209 20.11 -10.12 19.45
C ALA A 209 20.25 -11.60 19.84
N LEU A 210 19.91 -12.54 18.94
CA LEU A 210 19.95 -14.00 19.18
C LEU A 210 21.16 -14.70 18.52
N THR A 211 22.25 -13.98 18.23
CA THR A 211 23.44 -14.56 17.61
C THR A 211 24.38 -15.29 18.57
N ARG A 212 24.27 -15.11 19.90
CA ARG A 212 25.18 -15.74 20.88
C ARG A 212 24.47 -16.68 21.88
N PRO A 213 23.36 -16.30 22.53
CA PRO A 213 22.41 -17.27 23.10
C PRO A 213 21.27 -17.54 22.11
N ARG A 214 20.90 -18.81 21.90
CA ARG A 214 19.75 -19.19 21.04
C ARG A 214 18.40 -18.74 21.63
N VAL A 215 18.36 -18.40 22.91
CA VAL A 215 17.16 -18.30 23.73
C VAL A 215 17.28 -17.09 24.67
N SER A 216 16.20 -16.33 24.90
CA SER A 216 16.24 -15.19 25.82
C SER A 216 16.07 -15.63 27.29
N LYS A 217 16.41 -14.73 28.23
CA LYS A 217 16.20 -14.99 29.67
C LYS A 217 14.74 -15.23 30.07
N ARG A 218 13.79 -14.84 29.22
CA ARG A 218 12.33 -14.95 29.47
C ARG A 218 11.67 -15.97 28.55
N SER A 219 12.45 -16.89 27.98
CA SER A 219 11.96 -17.82 26.97
C SER A 219 10.86 -18.76 27.48
N GLU A 220 11.06 -19.40 28.63
CA GLU A 220 10.05 -20.28 29.22
C GLU A 220 8.73 -19.54 29.46
N GLU A 221 8.81 -18.28 29.93
CA GLU A 221 7.64 -17.43 30.12
C GLU A 221 6.98 -17.04 28.79
N LEU A 222 7.78 -16.76 27.75
CA LEU A 222 7.28 -16.42 26.41
C LEU A 222 6.61 -17.63 25.77
N GLU A 223 7.21 -18.81 25.85
CA GLU A 223 6.58 -20.06 25.42
C GLU A 223 5.25 -20.28 26.15
N ALA A 224 5.20 -20.02 27.46
CA ALA A 224 3.96 -20.12 28.23
C ALA A 224 2.90 -19.06 27.85
N VAL A 225 3.30 -17.85 27.44
CA VAL A 225 2.40 -16.82 26.89
C VAL A 225 1.74 -17.29 25.60
N PHE A 226 2.51 -17.96 24.74
CA PHE A 226 2.06 -18.39 23.41
C PHE A 226 1.47 -19.81 23.36
N ALA A 227 1.69 -20.64 24.39
CA ALA A 227 1.18 -22.01 24.47
C ALA A 227 -0.32 -22.17 24.15
N PRO A 228 -1.24 -21.24 24.53
CA PRO A 228 -2.66 -21.37 24.20
C PRO A 228 -3.00 -21.16 22.70
N PHE A 229 -2.02 -20.78 21.87
CA PHE A 229 -2.19 -20.45 20.45
C PHE A 229 -1.43 -21.37 19.51
N SER A 230 -0.64 -22.31 20.06
CA SER A 230 0.15 -23.30 19.33
C SER A 230 -0.66 -24.56 18.99
#